data_AF-A0A516SLN7-F1
#
_entry.id   AF-A0A516SLN7-F1
#
_cell.length_a   1.000
_cell.length_b   1.000
_cell.length_c   1.000
_cell.angle_alpha   90.00
_cell.angle_beta   90.00
_cell.angle_gamma   90.00
#
_symmetry.space_group_name_H-M   'P 1'
#
loop_
_entity.id
_entity.type
_entity.pdbx_description
1 polymer ?
#
loop_
_entity_poly.entity_id
_entity_poly.type
_entity_poly.pdbx_seq_one_letter_code
_entity_poly.pdbx_strand_id
1 'polypeptide(L)'
;MVPVAYAWTSTQLLDIFGKALWSGPSAARVDLEFSIRLRDGHADYFGRFGFWVNGGPEDAARIDSILEHLAAPPEVRLAVTLGTVRLGIAVSLTSDPEFRLYLHGKDALCGDTYTAFRWRSGEAARRCIYHFHYAPESAEGEQPERLVHPYFRDAAAQLARAPRFRQASGFWLRSCAEGSVDQVDFAFPWSPRAGTLAGLVPILAEFSAAESDDLAACPVRHVAFPTATGDACVTLYCSGAAQSDWPRSEVELQAQARTASAARHDRSDALILGLIETCDSYSASARALDNFYGGRIDHWQAVLGPEMHYHHGLFDSTGSISASPDAMARAMRRAVTELYSFIPPGGSIYDVGCGWGGPMSMLIRDLGCSVLGLTISRTQFRYIAGLGLPVRWGDAERTLPPREFDCALLLESFEHVQDKARLLQLLRPFVDRLVMRVNCQDRSPECAVFAGTMQMVSSTALRRLVEAAGWRVKHWRNRRNETMLTHEFWYHRLRELPPGVVAGDPHLQEFRAWCVRVLANRVEWAENNPLIELIAD
;
A
#
# COMPACT_ATOMS: atom_id res chain seq x y z
N MET A 1 -0.87 -4.56 -50.94
CA MET A 1 -1.57 -3.31 -50.56
C MET A 1 -0.73 -2.64 -49.51
N VAL A 2 -0.21 -1.44 -49.79
CA VAL A 2 0.36 -0.57 -48.75
C VAL A 2 -0.81 -0.15 -47.85
N PRO A 3 -0.75 -0.31 -46.51
CA PRO A 3 -1.84 0.15 -45.67
C PRO A 3 -1.92 1.67 -45.80
N VAL A 4 -3.10 2.18 -46.14
CA VAL A 4 -3.37 3.61 -46.07
C VAL A 4 -3.21 3.99 -44.59
N ALA A 5 -2.22 4.82 -44.28
CA ALA A 5 -2.07 5.39 -42.95
C ALA A 5 -3.32 6.22 -42.65
N TYR A 6 -4.24 5.68 -41.86
CA TYR A 6 -5.35 6.45 -41.33
C TYR A 6 -4.77 7.57 -40.46
N ALA A 7 -4.91 8.81 -40.91
CA ALA A 7 -4.62 9.98 -40.08
C ALA A 7 -5.72 10.11 -39.03
N TRP A 8 -5.57 9.42 -37.90
CA TRP A 8 -6.49 9.49 -36.78
C TRP A 8 -6.55 10.91 -36.23
N THR A 9 -7.75 11.50 -36.14
CA THR A 9 -7.98 12.74 -35.39
C THR A 9 -8.54 12.44 -34.01
N SER A 10 -8.34 13.36 -33.06
CA SER A 10 -8.91 13.20 -31.72
C SER A 10 -10.43 13.18 -31.74
N THR A 11 -11.08 14.01 -32.57
CA THR A 11 -12.55 13.98 -32.75
C THR A 11 -13.05 12.63 -33.26
N GLN A 12 -12.36 12.00 -34.21
CA GLN A 12 -12.74 10.67 -34.71
C GLN A 12 -12.63 9.61 -33.60
N LEU A 13 -11.55 9.62 -32.84
CA LEU A 13 -11.36 8.66 -31.75
C LEU A 13 -12.35 8.89 -30.61
N LEU A 14 -12.65 10.14 -30.26
CA LEU A 14 -13.67 10.48 -29.27
C LEU A 14 -15.05 9.99 -29.70
N ASP A 15 -15.41 10.08 -30.97
CA ASP A 15 -16.68 9.53 -31.48
C ASP A 15 -16.72 7.99 -31.38
N ILE A 16 -15.63 7.30 -31.75
CA ILE A 16 -15.51 5.84 -31.64
C ILE A 16 -15.63 5.39 -30.18
N PHE A 17 -14.84 5.99 -29.29
CA PHE A 17 -14.88 5.66 -27.87
C PHE A 17 -16.23 6.00 -27.25
N GLY A 18 -16.84 7.13 -27.62
CA GLY A 18 -18.15 7.53 -27.09
C GLY A 18 -19.27 6.57 -27.47
N LYS A 19 -19.29 6.09 -28.72
CA LYS A 19 -20.27 5.07 -29.16
C LYS A 19 -20.21 3.78 -28.36
N ALA A 20 -19.01 3.38 -27.92
CA ALA A 20 -18.81 2.13 -27.19
C ALA A 20 -18.93 2.31 -25.66
N LEU A 21 -18.39 3.39 -25.09
CA LEU A 21 -18.28 3.59 -23.65
C LEU A 21 -19.43 4.41 -23.06
N TRP A 22 -20.13 5.22 -23.87
CA TRP A 22 -21.16 6.17 -23.42
C TRP A 22 -22.58 5.78 -23.83
N SER A 23 -22.80 4.52 -24.24
CA SER A 23 -24.12 4.01 -24.60
C SER A 23 -24.84 3.34 -23.41
N GLY A 24 -26.11 3.70 -23.19
CA GLY A 24 -27.00 3.00 -22.24
C GLY A 24 -26.86 3.45 -20.76
N PRO A 25 -27.51 2.72 -19.82
CA PRO A 25 -27.58 3.09 -18.40
C PRO A 25 -26.24 3.07 -17.64
N SER A 26 -25.15 2.62 -18.27
CA SER A 26 -23.81 2.44 -17.71
C SER A 26 -22.80 3.54 -18.08
N ALA A 27 -23.26 4.64 -18.72
CA ALA A 27 -22.44 5.85 -18.93
C ALA A 27 -21.80 6.38 -17.62
N ALA A 28 -22.41 6.12 -16.47
CA ALA A 28 -22.00 6.64 -15.16
C ALA A 28 -20.68 6.07 -14.56
N ARG A 29 -19.84 5.32 -15.31
CA ARG A 29 -18.67 4.63 -14.74
C ARG A 29 -17.37 4.71 -15.57
N VAL A 30 -17.26 5.70 -16.46
CA VAL A 30 -16.04 5.95 -17.23
C VAL A 30 -15.20 7.01 -16.52
N ASP A 31 -13.91 6.75 -16.27
CA ASP A 31 -12.96 7.80 -15.94
C ASP A 31 -12.27 8.29 -17.22
N LEU A 32 -12.20 9.61 -17.37
CA LEU A 32 -11.45 10.31 -18.40
C LEU A 32 -10.01 10.51 -17.91
N GLU A 33 -9.04 10.35 -18.80
CA GLU A 33 -7.64 10.64 -18.53
C GLU A 33 -7.02 11.39 -19.70
N PHE A 34 -6.17 12.38 -19.38
CA PHE A 34 -5.26 12.99 -20.33
C PHE A 34 -3.88 13.14 -19.72
N SER A 35 -2.89 13.36 -20.57
CA SER A 35 -1.53 13.59 -20.11
C SER A 35 -0.87 14.74 -20.86
N ILE A 36 -0.15 15.60 -20.13
CA ILE A 36 0.66 16.67 -20.69
C ILE A 36 2.11 16.23 -20.65
N ARG A 37 2.80 16.26 -21.79
CA ARG A 37 4.23 15.93 -21.85
C ARG A 37 5.08 17.18 -21.94
N LEU A 38 5.95 17.36 -20.96
CA LEU A 38 6.86 18.48 -20.84
C LEU A 38 8.24 18.09 -21.36
N ARG A 39 8.82 18.96 -22.18
CA ARG A 39 10.18 18.89 -22.75
C ARG A 39 10.80 20.27 -22.63
N ASP A 40 12.11 20.38 -22.81
CA ASP A 40 12.83 21.65 -22.72
C ASP A 40 12.14 22.76 -23.55
N GLY A 41 11.62 23.79 -22.85
CA GLY A 41 10.86 24.90 -23.43
C GLY A 41 9.53 24.56 -24.14
N HIS A 42 9.01 23.34 -24.02
CA HIS A 42 7.82 22.90 -24.77
C HIS A 42 6.90 21.96 -24.00
N ALA A 43 5.59 22.19 -24.08
CA ALA A 43 4.56 21.34 -23.50
C ALA A 43 3.57 20.83 -24.57
N ASP A 44 3.51 19.50 -24.70
CA ASP A 44 2.53 18.79 -25.53
C ASP A 44 1.20 18.67 -24.75
N TYR A 45 0.32 19.67 -24.86
CA TYR A 45 -0.97 19.71 -24.13
C TYR A 45 -2.04 18.77 -24.70
N PHE A 46 -1.97 18.44 -25.99
CA PHE A 46 -3.01 17.70 -26.70
C PHE A 46 -2.44 16.45 -27.39
N GLY A 47 -3.34 15.61 -27.90
CA GLY A 47 -3.04 14.38 -28.59
C GLY A 47 -2.78 13.19 -27.66
N ARG A 48 -2.97 13.30 -26.34
CA ARG A 48 -2.69 12.21 -25.39
C ARG A 48 -3.81 12.07 -24.36
N PHE A 49 -4.68 11.10 -24.59
CA PHE A 49 -5.85 10.86 -23.75
C PHE A 49 -6.24 9.38 -23.72
N GLY A 50 -7.08 9.01 -22.74
CA GLY A 50 -7.57 7.67 -22.55
C GLY A 50 -8.77 7.61 -21.62
N PHE A 51 -9.29 6.39 -21.46
CA PHE A 51 -10.52 6.11 -20.74
C PHE A 51 -10.34 4.85 -19.92
N TRP A 52 -10.88 4.85 -18.70
CA TRP A 52 -10.87 3.69 -17.82
C TRP A 52 -12.29 3.28 -17.44
N VAL A 53 -12.56 1.97 -17.52
CA VAL A 53 -13.82 1.33 -17.14
C VAL A 53 -13.56 0.22 -16.11
N ASN A 54 -14.62 -0.44 -15.63
CA ASN A 54 -14.43 -1.61 -14.77
C ASN A 54 -14.04 -2.82 -15.62
N GLY A 55 -13.54 -3.89 -15.00
CA GLY A 55 -13.10 -5.08 -15.73
C GLY A 55 -14.17 -6.18 -15.87
N GLY A 56 -15.45 -5.83 -15.81
CA GLY A 56 -16.56 -6.77 -15.96
C GLY A 56 -16.80 -7.22 -17.41
N PRO A 57 -17.58 -8.29 -17.65
CA PRO A 57 -17.84 -8.82 -19.00
C PRO A 57 -18.39 -7.80 -20.00
N GLU A 58 -19.28 -6.91 -19.54
CA GLU A 58 -19.87 -5.85 -20.38
C GLU A 58 -18.83 -4.82 -20.82
N ASP A 59 -18.02 -4.33 -19.88
CA ASP A 59 -16.95 -3.37 -20.15
C ASP A 59 -15.85 -4.00 -21.02
N ALA A 60 -15.53 -5.28 -20.82
CA ALA A 60 -14.61 -6.03 -21.67
C ALA A 60 -15.11 -6.11 -23.12
N ALA A 61 -16.40 -6.39 -23.35
CA ALA A 61 -16.98 -6.41 -24.70
C ALA A 61 -16.95 -5.04 -25.38
N ARG A 62 -17.16 -3.95 -24.63
CA ARG A 62 -17.07 -2.58 -25.14
C ARG A 62 -15.64 -2.23 -25.56
N ILE A 63 -14.66 -2.60 -24.74
CA ILE A 63 -13.25 -2.43 -25.07
C ILE A 63 -12.87 -3.28 -26.29
N ASP A 64 -13.31 -4.53 -26.40
CA ASP A 64 -13.03 -5.36 -27.58
C ASP A 64 -13.61 -4.76 -28.88
N SER A 65 -14.82 -4.19 -28.82
CA SER A 65 -15.40 -3.45 -29.96
C SER A 65 -14.53 -2.26 -30.38
N ILE A 66 -13.98 -1.51 -29.43
CA ILE A 66 -13.02 -0.44 -29.72
C ILE A 66 -11.74 -1.01 -30.36
N LEU A 67 -11.18 -2.08 -29.79
CA LEU A 67 -9.97 -2.71 -30.31
C LEU A 67 -10.13 -3.20 -31.75
N GLU A 68 -11.32 -3.69 -32.11
CA GLU A 68 -11.65 -4.05 -33.49
C GLU A 68 -11.60 -2.83 -34.44
N HIS A 69 -12.19 -1.70 -34.04
CA HIS A 69 -12.14 -0.45 -34.83
C HIS A 69 -10.72 0.10 -34.99
N LEU A 70 -9.86 -0.10 -33.98
CA LEU A 70 -8.46 0.31 -34.00
C LEU A 70 -7.54 -0.69 -34.69
N ALA A 71 -8.08 -1.78 -35.27
CA ALA A 71 -7.32 -2.86 -35.87
C ALA A 71 -6.23 -3.40 -34.92
N ALA A 72 -6.58 -3.57 -33.64
CA ALA A 72 -5.64 -4.05 -32.62
C ALA A 72 -5.11 -5.46 -32.97
N PRO A 73 -3.82 -5.74 -32.70
CA PRO A 73 -3.25 -7.06 -32.95
C PRO A 73 -4.03 -8.18 -32.23
N PRO A 74 -4.07 -9.41 -32.79
CA PRO A 74 -4.82 -10.53 -32.20
C PRO A 74 -4.47 -10.79 -30.74
N GLU A 75 -3.19 -10.67 -30.37
CA GLU A 75 -2.71 -10.84 -29.00
C GLU A 75 -3.29 -9.82 -28.02
N VAL A 76 -3.62 -8.61 -28.48
CA VAL A 76 -4.24 -7.55 -27.66
C VAL A 76 -5.72 -7.87 -27.42
N ARG A 77 -6.43 -8.32 -28.47
CA ARG A 77 -7.85 -8.71 -28.35
C ARG A 77 -8.02 -9.94 -27.46
N LEU A 78 -7.14 -10.93 -27.60
CA LEU A 78 -7.12 -12.12 -26.74
C LEU A 78 -6.83 -11.80 -25.27
N ALA A 79 -6.17 -10.68 -24.97
CA ALA A 79 -5.85 -10.29 -23.60
C ALA A 79 -7.04 -9.66 -22.85
N VAL A 80 -8.08 -9.20 -23.57
CA VAL A 80 -9.34 -8.72 -22.99
C VAL A 80 -10.20 -9.93 -22.59
N THR A 81 -9.76 -10.65 -21.56
CA THR A 81 -10.50 -11.80 -21.00
C THR A 81 -10.83 -11.60 -19.53
N LEU A 82 -11.91 -12.24 -19.09
CA LEU A 82 -12.55 -12.12 -17.78
C LEU A 82 -11.56 -12.26 -16.61
N GLY A 83 -11.58 -11.32 -15.67
CA GLY A 83 -10.76 -11.37 -14.45
C GLY A 83 -10.01 -10.08 -14.09
N THR A 84 -10.14 -9.01 -14.88
CA THR A 84 -9.56 -7.70 -14.59
C THR A 84 -10.39 -6.89 -13.58
N VAL A 85 -9.74 -6.08 -12.76
CA VAL A 85 -10.40 -5.10 -11.88
C VAL A 85 -10.86 -3.89 -12.69
N ARG A 86 -9.98 -3.37 -13.55
CA ARG A 86 -10.24 -2.25 -14.47
C ARG A 86 -9.60 -2.49 -15.84
N LEU A 87 -10.16 -1.85 -16.85
CA LEU A 87 -9.63 -1.82 -18.20
C LEU A 87 -9.40 -0.37 -18.61
N GLY A 88 -8.27 -0.10 -19.25
CA GLY A 88 -7.93 1.22 -19.79
C GLY A 88 -7.63 1.15 -21.28
N ILE A 89 -8.11 2.12 -22.05
CA ILE A 89 -7.71 2.32 -23.46
C ILE A 89 -7.19 3.74 -23.62
N ALA A 90 -6.03 3.91 -24.24
CA ALA A 90 -5.42 5.23 -24.42
C ALA A 90 -4.74 5.36 -25.78
N VAL A 91 -4.54 6.61 -26.21
CA VAL A 91 -3.89 6.97 -27.46
C VAL A 91 -2.85 8.06 -27.26
N SER A 92 -1.83 8.06 -28.12
CA SER A 92 -0.92 9.18 -28.35
C SER A 92 -0.91 9.52 -29.83
N LEU A 93 -1.62 10.57 -30.23
CA LEU A 93 -1.70 11.13 -31.57
C LEU A 93 -0.46 11.98 -31.85
N THR A 94 0.64 11.32 -32.20
CA THR A 94 1.79 11.97 -32.84
C THR A 94 1.72 11.76 -34.36
N SER A 95 2.75 12.15 -35.12
CA SER A 95 2.85 11.81 -36.54
C SER A 95 2.71 10.31 -36.81
N ASP A 96 3.00 9.48 -35.81
CA ASP A 96 2.79 8.03 -35.84
C ASP A 96 2.05 7.58 -34.57
N PRO A 97 0.70 7.47 -34.62
CA PRO A 97 -0.15 7.18 -33.47
C PRO A 97 0.17 5.87 -32.77
N GLU A 98 0.25 5.91 -31.44
CA GLU A 98 0.41 4.71 -30.60
C GLU A 98 -0.82 4.51 -29.71
N PHE A 99 -1.39 3.32 -29.76
CA PHE A 99 -2.52 2.89 -28.93
C PHE A 99 -2.04 2.02 -27.77
N ARG A 100 -2.80 2.03 -26.68
CA ARG A 100 -2.47 1.30 -25.45
C ARG A 100 -3.71 0.69 -24.84
N LEU A 101 -3.64 -0.59 -24.49
CA LEU A 101 -4.60 -1.30 -23.67
C LEU A 101 -3.95 -1.57 -22.31
N TYR A 102 -4.60 -1.15 -21.23
CA TYR A 102 -4.19 -1.41 -19.86
C TYR A 102 -5.14 -2.42 -19.22
N LEU A 103 -4.57 -3.45 -18.61
CA LEU A 103 -5.27 -4.47 -17.85
C LEU A 103 -4.86 -4.34 -16.40
N HIS A 104 -5.74 -3.83 -15.55
CA HIS A 104 -5.53 -3.81 -14.11
C HIS A 104 -5.95 -5.15 -13.53
N GLY A 105 -4.97 -5.94 -13.11
CA GLY A 105 -5.16 -7.22 -12.44
C GLY A 105 -4.87 -7.12 -10.95
N LYS A 106 -5.33 -8.13 -10.23
CA LYS A 106 -4.78 -8.50 -8.93
C LYS A 106 -3.93 -9.74 -9.13
N ASP A 107 -2.72 -9.73 -8.57
CA ASP A 107 -1.95 -10.98 -8.48
C ASP A 107 -2.61 -11.95 -7.48
N ALA A 108 -2.03 -13.14 -7.35
CA ALA A 108 -2.54 -14.19 -6.45
C ALA A 108 -2.65 -13.77 -4.98
N LEU A 109 -2.02 -12.65 -4.61
CA LEU A 109 -1.93 -12.13 -3.26
C LEU A 109 -2.65 -10.78 -3.12
N CYS A 110 -3.45 -10.38 -4.12
CA CYS A 110 -4.21 -9.13 -4.15
C CYS A 110 -3.37 -7.86 -4.33
N GLY A 111 -2.10 -7.97 -4.73
CA GLY A 111 -1.28 -6.84 -5.18
C GLY A 111 -1.78 -6.29 -6.51
N ASP A 112 -1.79 -4.96 -6.67
CA ASP A 112 -2.19 -4.32 -7.92
C ASP A 112 -1.07 -4.46 -8.96
N THR A 113 -1.42 -5.04 -10.11
CA THR A 113 -0.51 -5.14 -11.26
C THR A 113 -1.19 -4.60 -12.50
N TYR A 114 -0.43 -3.94 -13.37
CA TYR A 114 -0.95 -3.52 -14.67
C TYR A 114 -0.13 -4.17 -15.77
N THR A 115 -0.81 -4.88 -16.67
CA THR A 115 -0.22 -5.25 -17.95
C THR A 115 -0.68 -4.25 -19.00
N ALA A 116 0.25 -3.65 -19.72
CA ALA A 116 -0.07 -2.77 -20.84
C ALA A 116 0.39 -3.40 -22.16
N PHE A 117 -0.49 -3.36 -23.16
CA PHE A 117 -0.15 -3.65 -24.55
C PHE A 117 -0.09 -2.34 -25.32
N ARG A 118 1.00 -2.10 -26.05
CA ARG A 118 1.25 -0.88 -26.82
C ARG A 118 1.50 -1.24 -28.27
N TRP A 119 0.74 -0.67 -29.20
CA TRP A 119 0.91 -0.98 -30.62
C TRP A 119 0.73 0.26 -31.50
N ARG A 120 1.31 0.18 -32.69
CA ARG A 120 1.05 1.11 -33.80
C ARG A 120 0.32 0.34 -34.90
N SER A 121 -0.30 1.07 -35.82
CA SER A 121 -1.05 0.46 -36.92
C SER A 121 -0.13 -0.42 -37.77
N GLY A 122 -0.47 -1.71 -37.88
CA GLY A 122 0.30 -2.69 -38.66
C GLY A 122 1.53 -3.28 -37.95
N GLU A 123 1.78 -2.94 -36.68
CA GLU A 123 2.88 -3.49 -35.87
C GLU A 123 2.38 -4.51 -34.84
N ALA A 124 3.26 -5.42 -34.42
CA ALA A 124 3.00 -6.31 -33.29
C ALA A 124 2.93 -5.52 -31.97
N ALA A 125 2.12 -5.99 -31.02
CA ALA A 125 2.00 -5.33 -29.73
C ALA A 125 3.22 -5.57 -28.84
N ARG A 126 3.71 -4.48 -28.23
CA ARG A 126 4.73 -4.53 -27.19
C ARG A 126 4.05 -4.61 -25.82
N ARG A 127 4.46 -5.58 -25.01
CA ARG A 127 3.96 -5.75 -23.64
C ARG A 127 4.86 -5.01 -22.65
N CYS A 128 4.25 -4.30 -21.71
CA CYS A 128 4.91 -3.72 -20.54
C CYS A 128 4.18 -4.15 -19.27
N ILE A 129 4.89 -4.21 -18.16
CA ILE A 129 4.32 -4.55 -16.85
C ILE A 129 4.62 -3.41 -15.89
N TYR A 130 3.62 -2.99 -15.12
CA TYR A 130 3.79 -2.02 -14.05
C TYR A 130 3.59 -2.70 -12.70
N HIS A 131 4.56 -2.47 -11.81
CA HIS A 131 4.53 -2.92 -10.43
C HIS A 131 4.43 -1.72 -9.50
N PHE A 132 3.47 -1.75 -8.58
CA PHE A 132 3.34 -0.71 -7.57
C PHE A 132 4.18 -1.02 -6.34
N HIS A 133 4.81 0.01 -5.81
CA HIS A 133 5.51 -0.04 -4.55
C HIS A 133 5.09 1.14 -3.69
N TYR A 134 4.75 0.87 -2.43
CA TYR A 134 4.56 1.94 -1.46
C TYR A 134 5.89 2.66 -1.22
N ALA A 135 5.82 3.98 -0.99
CA ALA A 135 7.01 4.74 -0.62
C ALA A 135 7.60 4.20 0.70
N PRO A 136 8.93 4.25 0.88
CA PRO A 136 9.90 4.95 0.04
C PRO A 136 10.62 4.09 -1.02
N GLU A 137 10.49 2.77 -1.00
CA GLU A 137 11.27 1.87 -1.87
C GLU A 137 10.58 0.52 -2.12
N SER A 138 11.05 -0.20 -3.15
CA SER A 138 10.64 -1.59 -3.43
C SER A 138 11.24 -2.58 -2.43
N ALA A 139 10.78 -3.84 -2.46
CA ALA A 139 11.33 -4.90 -1.61
C ALA A 139 12.81 -5.18 -1.92
N GLU A 140 13.18 -4.98 -3.17
CA GLU A 140 14.53 -5.08 -3.72
C GLU A 140 15.41 -3.88 -3.30
N GLY A 141 14.82 -2.86 -2.67
CA GLY A 141 15.51 -1.67 -2.19
C GLY A 141 15.68 -0.58 -3.25
N GLU A 142 14.91 -0.63 -4.32
CA GLU A 142 14.94 0.38 -5.37
C GLU A 142 14.21 1.65 -4.91
N GLN A 143 14.88 2.79 -5.05
CA GLN A 143 14.34 4.09 -4.71
C GLN A 143 13.95 4.83 -6.00
N PRO A 144 12.72 5.33 -6.13
CA PRO A 144 12.21 5.86 -7.39
C PRO A 144 13.07 7.00 -7.93
N GLU A 145 13.55 7.90 -7.05
CA GLU A 145 14.40 9.02 -7.43
C GLU A 145 15.79 8.62 -7.97
N ARG A 146 16.24 7.39 -7.70
CA ARG A 146 17.53 6.87 -8.22
C ARG A 146 17.37 6.22 -9.59
N LEU A 147 16.15 5.83 -9.95
CA LEU A 147 15.83 5.15 -11.20
C LEU A 147 15.51 6.13 -12.33
N VAL A 148 15.05 7.35 -12.01
CA VAL A 148 14.75 8.37 -13.02
C VAL A 148 16.01 8.85 -13.77
N HIS A 149 15.78 9.39 -14.97
CA HIS A 149 16.79 10.07 -15.76
C HIS A 149 17.59 11.07 -14.91
N PRO A 150 18.95 11.13 -15.02
CA PRO A 150 19.80 11.95 -14.14
C PRO A 150 19.37 13.41 -13.99
N TYR A 151 18.83 14.00 -15.05
CA TYR A 151 18.30 15.36 -15.07
C TYR A 151 17.21 15.61 -14.01
N PHE A 152 16.33 14.63 -13.77
CA PHE A 152 15.18 14.79 -12.87
C PHE A 152 15.43 14.29 -11.45
N ARG A 153 16.65 13.86 -11.12
CA ARG A 153 16.93 13.23 -9.81
C ARG A 153 16.58 14.12 -8.63
N ASP A 154 16.92 15.41 -8.70
CA ASP A 154 16.65 16.34 -7.60
C ASP A 154 15.14 16.61 -7.45
N ALA A 155 14.44 16.79 -8.57
CA ALA A 155 12.98 16.92 -8.61
C ALA A 155 12.30 15.66 -8.03
N ALA A 156 12.67 14.49 -8.52
CA ALA A 156 12.14 13.21 -8.04
C ALA A 156 12.46 12.96 -6.56
N ALA A 157 13.65 13.35 -6.09
CA ALA A 157 14.02 13.25 -4.68
C ALA A 157 13.15 14.15 -3.79
N GLN A 158 12.79 15.35 -4.25
CA GLN A 158 11.86 16.22 -3.55
C GLN A 158 10.45 15.62 -3.49
N LEU A 159 9.95 15.02 -4.59
CA LEU A 159 8.68 14.30 -4.60
C LEU A 159 8.70 13.09 -3.64
N ALA A 160 9.75 12.27 -3.68
CA ALA A 160 9.93 11.09 -2.83
C ALA A 160 10.04 11.42 -1.33
N ARG A 161 10.54 12.62 -1.01
CA ARG A 161 10.69 13.13 0.37
C ARG A 161 9.46 13.86 0.87
N ALA A 162 8.52 14.21 0.00
CA ALA A 162 7.31 14.92 0.39
C ALA A 162 6.57 14.12 1.49
N PRO A 163 6.28 14.74 2.65
CA PRO A 163 5.67 14.04 3.78
C PRO A 163 4.38 13.31 3.42
N ARG A 164 3.52 13.98 2.63
CA ARG A 164 2.24 13.40 2.19
C ARG A 164 2.42 12.23 1.22
N PHE A 165 3.44 12.28 0.37
CA PHE A 165 3.79 11.17 -0.53
C PHE A 165 4.20 9.93 0.26
N ARG A 166 5.08 10.07 1.25
CA ARG A 166 5.48 8.96 2.13
C ARG A 166 4.33 8.41 2.97
N GLN A 167 3.44 9.32 3.41
CA GLN A 167 2.31 8.97 4.27
C GLN A 167 1.22 8.19 3.51
N ALA A 168 0.88 8.56 2.28
CA ALA A 168 -0.33 8.07 1.62
C ALA A 168 -0.11 7.51 0.20
N SER A 169 1.13 7.28 -0.20
CA SER A 169 1.43 7.00 -1.61
C SER A 169 2.60 6.07 -1.88
N GLY A 170 2.94 5.98 -3.16
CA GLY A 170 3.95 5.12 -3.73
C GLY A 170 4.22 5.45 -5.20
N PHE A 171 4.92 4.55 -5.86
CA PHE A 171 5.37 4.73 -7.23
C PHE A 171 5.17 3.44 -8.03
N TRP A 172 5.02 3.59 -9.35
CA TRP A 172 5.00 2.48 -10.29
C TRP A 172 6.34 2.38 -10.99
N LEU A 173 6.83 1.15 -11.14
CA LEU A 173 7.94 0.84 -12.02
C LEU A 173 7.39 0.14 -13.26
N ARG A 174 7.61 0.75 -14.43
CA ARG A 174 7.29 0.11 -15.70
C ARG A 174 8.50 -0.64 -16.21
N SER A 175 8.33 -1.93 -16.42
CA SER A 175 9.31 -2.78 -17.08
C SER A 175 8.88 -3.05 -18.53
N CYS A 176 9.84 -2.95 -19.45
CA CYS A 176 9.66 -3.35 -20.85
C CYS A 176 9.69 -4.90 -20.98
N ALA A 177 9.48 -5.41 -22.20
CA ALA A 177 9.45 -6.85 -22.46
C ALA A 177 10.78 -7.54 -22.11
N GLU A 178 11.89 -6.81 -22.17
CA GLU A 178 13.24 -7.24 -21.81
C GLU A 178 13.48 -7.25 -20.29
N GLY A 179 12.52 -6.78 -19.48
CA GLY A 179 12.57 -6.77 -18.03
C GLY A 179 13.28 -5.56 -17.41
N SER A 180 13.87 -4.67 -18.21
CA SER A 180 14.45 -3.43 -17.68
C SER A 180 13.39 -2.37 -17.39
N VAL A 181 13.57 -1.63 -16.29
CA VAL A 181 12.70 -0.50 -15.94
C VAL A 181 12.98 0.68 -16.87
N ASP A 182 11.97 1.13 -17.59
CA ASP A 182 12.05 2.22 -18.58
C ASP A 182 11.24 3.47 -18.19
N GLN A 183 10.39 3.38 -17.17
CA GLN A 183 9.63 4.51 -16.62
C GLN A 183 9.36 4.34 -15.12
N VAL A 184 9.34 5.48 -14.41
CA VAL A 184 8.97 5.58 -13.00
C VAL A 184 7.82 6.57 -12.86
N ASP A 185 6.71 6.15 -12.26
CA ASP A 185 5.53 7.00 -12.10
C ASP A 185 5.25 7.24 -10.62
N PHE A 186 5.44 8.48 -10.16
CA PHE A 186 5.00 8.89 -8.83
C PHE A 186 3.48 9.01 -8.84
N ALA A 187 2.79 8.24 -7.98
CA ALA A 187 1.35 8.30 -7.87
C ALA A 187 0.92 9.34 -6.82
N PHE A 188 -0.23 9.97 -7.03
CA PHE A 188 -0.82 10.90 -6.07
C PHE A 188 -2.33 10.65 -5.95
N PRO A 189 -2.75 9.74 -5.05
CA PRO A 189 -4.14 9.32 -4.89
C PRO A 189 -5.16 10.42 -4.55
N TRP A 190 -4.69 11.61 -4.18
CA TRP A 190 -5.53 12.76 -3.87
C TRP A 190 -5.45 13.87 -4.92
N SER A 191 -4.79 13.63 -6.05
CA SER A 191 -4.71 14.56 -7.19
C SER A 191 -4.34 16.01 -6.83
N PRO A 192 -3.21 16.28 -6.14
CA PRO A 192 -2.78 17.63 -5.82
C PRO A 192 -2.55 18.46 -7.09
N ARG A 193 -2.61 19.78 -6.95
CA ARG A 193 -2.19 20.71 -8.01
C ARG A 193 -0.68 20.60 -8.24
N ALA A 194 -0.24 20.58 -9.49
CA ALA A 194 1.17 20.38 -9.83
C ALA A 194 2.11 21.39 -9.14
N GLY A 195 1.68 22.65 -9.04
CA GLY A 195 2.45 23.73 -8.43
C GLY A 195 2.62 23.62 -6.91
N THR A 196 1.86 22.74 -6.23
CA THR A 196 2.07 22.47 -4.79
C THR A 196 3.08 21.35 -4.54
N LEU A 197 3.51 20.66 -5.58
CA LEU A 197 4.54 19.63 -5.51
C LEU A 197 5.92 20.28 -5.73
N ALA A 198 6.67 20.49 -4.64
CA ALA A 198 7.96 21.20 -4.69
C ALA A 198 8.92 20.67 -5.77
N GLY A 199 8.97 19.35 -5.97
CA GLY A 199 9.80 18.73 -7.01
C GLY A 199 9.36 19.04 -8.44
N LEU A 200 8.10 19.41 -8.67
CA LEU A 200 7.63 19.81 -10.01
C LEU A 200 7.87 21.28 -10.30
N VAL A 201 7.91 22.18 -9.31
CA VAL A 201 8.01 23.62 -9.54
C VAL A 201 9.16 24.01 -10.48
N PRO A 202 10.40 23.50 -10.32
CA PRO A 202 11.48 23.80 -11.26
C PRO A 202 11.23 23.27 -12.67
N ILE A 203 10.66 22.06 -12.78
CA ILE A 203 10.32 21.44 -14.08
C ILE A 203 9.27 22.28 -14.79
N LEU A 204 8.23 22.75 -14.09
CA LEU A 204 7.20 23.59 -14.68
C LEU A 204 7.78 24.91 -15.19
N ALA A 205 8.68 25.53 -14.42
CA ALA A 205 9.29 26.80 -14.82
C ALA A 205 10.20 26.69 -16.06
N GLU A 206 10.87 25.56 -16.24
CA GLU A 206 11.86 25.35 -17.30
C GLU A 206 11.28 24.64 -18.55
N PHE A 207 10.40 23.66 -18.34
CA PHE A 207 9.88 22.77 -19.41
C PHE A 207 8.49 23.19 -19.90
N SER A 208 7.97 24.31 -19.40
CA SER A 208 6.81 24.95 -19.99
C SER A 208 7.20 26.25 -20.67
N ALA A 209 6.52 26.59 -21.78
CA ALA A 209 6.57 27.93 -22.34
C ALA A 209 5.92 28.93 -21.36
N ALA A 210 5.63 30.17 -21.78
CA ALA A 210 5.03 31.22 -20.93
C ALA A 210 3.63 30.89 -20.30
N GLU A 211 3.13 29.65 -20.41
CA GLU A 211 1.86 29.14 -19.87
C GLU A 211 2.03 28.35 -18.55
N SER A 212 3.03 28.70 -17.72
CA SER A 212 3.36 27.97 -16.48
C SER A 212 2.23 27.96 -15.44
N ASP A 213 1.38 28.98 -15.42
CA ASP A 213 0.32 29.15 -14.42
C ASP A 213 -0.83 28.13 -14.59
N ASP A 214 -1.19 27.76 -15.84
CA ASP A 214 -2.19 26.71 -16.08
C ASP A 214 -1.69 25.32 -15.65
N LEU A 215 -0.41 25.05 -15.91
CA LEU A 215 0.22 23.79 -15.51
C LEU A 215 0.33 23.68 -14.00
N ALA A 216 0.71 24.76 -13.31
CA ALA A 216 0.77 24.80 -11.85
C ALA A 216 -0.60 24.52 -11.21
N ALA A 217 -1.69 24.95 -11.84
CA ALA A 217 -3.05 24.69 -11.39
C ALA A 217 -3.57 23.28 -11.75
N CYS A 218 -2.92 22.56 -12.67
CA CYS A 218 -3.36 21.25 -13.12
C CYS A 218 -3.36 20.22 -11.98
N PRO A 219 -4.48 19.54 -11.69
CA PRO A 219 -4.48 18.38 -10.80
C PRO A 219 -3.66 17.25 -11.40
N VAL A 220 -2.86 16.58 -10.59
CA VAL A 220 -1.95 15.51 -11.06
C VAL A 220 -2.21 14.22 -10.32
N ARG A 221 -2.58 13.19 -11.07
CA ARG A 221 -2.74 11.82 -10.58
C ARG A 221 -1.43 11.05 -10.59
N HIS A 222 -0.63 11.21 -11.65
CA HIS A 222 0.69 10.60 -11.78
C HIS A 222 1.69 11.57 -12.40
N VAL A 223 2.95 11.48 -11.98
CA VAL A 223 4.08 12.12 -12.64
C VAL A 223 5.02 11.03 -13.12
N ALA A 224 5.12 10.86 -14.44
CA ALA A 224 5.99 9.86 -15.04
C ALA A 224 7.31 10.46 -15.51
N PHE A 225 8.40 9.82 -15.13
CA PHE A 225 9.76 10.12 -15.52
C PHE A 225 10.33 8.96 -16.34
N PRO A 226 11.07 9.21 -17.44
CA PRO A 226 11.87 8.20 -18.09
C PRO A 226 13.04 7.80 -17.19
N THR A 227 13.58 6.61 -17.40
CA THR A 227 14.88 6.22 -16.84
C THR A 227 16.03 6.73 -17.73
N ALA A 228 17.28 6.36 -17.43
CA ALA A 228 18.48 6.93 -18.07
C ALA A 228 18.55 6.78 -19.61
N THR A 229 17.72 5.94 -20.23
CA THR A 229 17.69 5.71 -21.67
C THR A 229 16.55 6.49 -22.33
N GLY A 230 16.76 7.78 -22.64
CA GLY A 230 15.79 8.57 -23.42
C GLY A 230 15.96 10.08 -23.31
N ASP A 231 15.13 10.81 -24.05
CA ASP A 231 15.05 12.28 -23.96
C ASP A 231 14.53 12.70 -22.58
N ALA A 232 15.11 13.77 -22.03
CA ALA A 232 14.61 14.38 -20.81
C ALA A 232 13.20 14.93 -21.04
N CYS A 233 12.20 14.18 -20.61
CA CYS A 233 10.80 14.58 -20.63
C CYS A 233 10.09 14.14 -19.35
N VAL A 234 9.03 14.86 -18.97
CA VAL A 234 8.17 14.49 -17.85
C VAL A 234 6.74 14.45 -18.35
N THR A 235 5.95 13.47 -17.92
CA THR A 235 4.54 13.39 -18.29
C THR A 235 3.67 13.54 -17.05
N LEU A 236 2.81 14.56 -17.03
CA LEU A 236 1.81 14.79 -16.00
C LEU A 236 0.49 14.14 -16.44
N TYR A 237 -0.06 13.25 -15.62
CA TYR A 237 -1.34 12.61 -15.88
C TYR A 237 -2.43 13.20 -15.00
N CYS A 238 -3.57 13.55 -15.59
CA CYS A 238 -4.76 13.99 -14.87
C CYS A 238 -5.92 13.05 -15.23
N SER A 239 -6.66 12.60 -14.22
CA SER A 239 -7.81 11.72 -14.43
C SER A 239 -8.99 12.07 -13.53
N GLY A 240 -10.20 11.90 -14.03
CA GLY A 240 -11.43 12.28 -13.36
C GLY A 240 -12.63 11.52 -13.94
N ALA A 241 -13.65 11.28 -13.12
CA ALA A 241 -14.88 10.67 -13.60
C ALA A 241 -15.52 11.53 -14.70
N ALA A 242 -16.02 10.89 -15.75
CA ALA A 242 -16.79 11.56 -16.79
C ALA A 242 -18.05 12.22 -16.20
N GLN A 243 -18.44 13.37 -16.74
CA GLN A 243 -19.59 14.14 -16.25
C GLN A 243 -20.86 13.83 -17.06
N SER A 244 -21.83 14.75 -17.14
CA SER A 244 -23.14 14.47 -17.74
C SER A 244 -23.10 14.13 -19.24
N ASP A 245 -22.11 14.63 -19.96
CA ASP A 245 -22.02 14.52 -21.42
C ASP A 245 -20.66 13.98 -21.86
N TRP A 246 -20.64 13.17 -22.92
CA TRP A 246 -19.40 12.70 -23.53
C TRP A 246 -18.62 13.85 -24.18
N PRO A 247 -17.31 13.97 -23.95
CA PRO A 247 -16.51 15.04 -24.54
C PRO A 247 -16.37 14.87 -26.06
N ARG A 248 -16.66 15.95 -26.81
CA ARG A 248 -16.56 15.98 -28.28
C ARG A 248 -15.23 16.55 -28.78
N SER A 249 -14.43 17.10 -27.88
CA SER A 249 -13.09 17.61 -28.14
C SER A 249 -12.16 17.29 -26.97
N GLU A 250 -10.85 17.36 -27.21
CA GLU A 250 -9.87 17.20 -26.13
C GLU A 250 -9.96 18.32 -25.09
N VAL A 251 -10.32 19.54 -25.50
CA VAL A 251 -10.54 20.67 -24.58
C VAL A 251 -11.66 20.33 -23.59
N GLU A 252 -12.78 19.78 -24.07
CA GLU A 252 -13.89 19.33 -23.21
C GLU A 252 -13.47 18.17 -22.30
N LEU A 253 -12.75 17.18 -22.85
CA LEU A 253 -12.24 16.05 -22.08
C LEU A 253 -11.33 16.51 -20.92
N GLN A 254 -10.39 17.41 -21.22
CA GLN A 254 -9.47 17.96 -20.23
C GLN A 254 -10.22 18.78 -19.17
N ALA A 255 -11.17 19.62 -19.58
CA ALA A 255 -11.97 20.43 -18.65
C ALA A 255 -12.79 19.56 -17.69
N GLN A 256 -13.44 18.51 -18.19
CA GLN A 256 -14.17 17.56 -17.36
C GLN A 256 -13.25 16.80 -16.39
N ALA A 257 -12.14 16.25 -16.90
CA ALA A 257 -11.17 15.51 -16.09
C ALA A 257 -10.54 16.40 -14.99
N ARG A 258 -10.15 17.64 -15.31
CA ARG A 258 -9.62 18.60 -14.33
C ARG A 258 -10.64 18.95 -13.26
N THR A 259 -11.89 19.23 -13.64
CA THR A 259 -12.98 19.56 -12.71
C THR A 259 -13.26 18.41 -11.75
N ALA A 260 -13.42 17.19 -12.28
CA ALA A 260 -13.66 16.01 -11.45
C ALA A 260 -12.46 15.66 -10.57
N SER A 261 -11.23 15.83 -11.07
CA SER A 261 -10.01 15.62 -10.30
C SER A 261 -9.83 16.64 -9.18
N ALA A 262 -10.16 17.91 -9.41
CA ALA A 262 -10.14 18.96 -8.38
C ALA A 262 -11.19 18.69 -7.29
N ALA A 263 -12.42 18.32 -7.66
CA ALA A 263 -13.45 17.94 -6.70
C ALA A 263 -13.02 16.72 -5.84
N ARG A 264 -12.31 15.75 -6.43
CA ARG A 264 -11.72 14.62 -5.69
C ARG A 264 -10.65 15.09 -4.71
N HIS A 265 -9.78 16.02 -5.13
CA HIS A 265 -8.76 16.60 -4.26
C HIS A 265 -9.40 17.28 -3.05
N ASP A 266 -10.32 18.21 -3.29
CA ASP A 266 -10.99 18.98 -2.23
C ASP A 266 -11.73 18.05 -1.25
N ARG A 267 -12.40 17.00 -1.77
CA ARG A 267 -13.04 15.99 -0.93
C ARG A 267 -12.03 15.18 -0.10
N SER A 268 -10.92 14.77 -0.69
CA SER A 268 -9.87 14.01 0.00
C SER A 268 -9.22 14.85 1.10
N ASP A 269 -9.01 16.14 0.82
CA ASP A 269 -8.46 17.08 1.79
C ASP A 269 -9.43 17.31 2.95
N ALA A 270 -10.69 17.62 2.66
CA ALA A 270 -11.70 17.88 3.68
C ALA A 270 -12.00 16.68 4.59
N LEU A 271 -11.99 15.46 4.05
CA LEU A 271 -12.40 14.26 4.78
C LEU A 271 -11.24 13.49 5.43
N ILE A 272 -10.03 13.63 4.89
CA ILE A 272 -8.90 12.77 5.26
C ILE A 272 -7.62 13.57 5.48
N LEU A 273 -7.11 14.22 4.43
CA LEU A 273 -5.73 14.75 4.47
C LEU A 273 -5.60 15.98 5.36
N GLY A 274 -6.58 16.89 5.33
CA GLY A 274 -6.62 18.09 6.15
C GLY A 274 -6.84 17.80 7.63
N LEU A 275 -7.39 16.62 7.97
CA LEU A 275 -7.60 16.18 9.35
C LEU A 275 -6.36 15.54 9.98
N ILE A 276 -5.36 15.20 9.17
CA ILE A 276 -4.19 14.44 9.63
C ILE A 276 -2.93 15.21 9.29
N GLU A 277 -2.25 15.71 10.31
CA GLU A 277 -0.99 16.43 10.17
C GLU A 277 0.08 15.54 9.51
N THR A 278 0.88 16.16 8.65
CA THR A 278 2.12 15.56 8.13
C THR A 278 3.23 15.69 9.16
N CYS A 279 4.07 14.67 9.28
CA CYS A 279 5.27 14.72 10.13
C CYS A 279 6.54 14.57 9.28
N ASP A 280 7.37 15.61 9.26
CA ASP A 280 8.48 15.73 8.30
C ASP A 280 9.72 14.88 8.63
N SER A 281 9.86 14.39 9.85
CA SER A 281 11.10 13.75 10.31
C SER A 281 10.87 12.34 10.84
N TYR A 282 11.39 11.32 10.15
CA TYR A 282 11.47 9.94 10.67
C TYR A 282 12.14 9.98 12.04
N SER A 283 11.39 9.74 13.11
CA SER A 283 11.86 10.01 14.48
C SER A 283 13.02 9.08 14.83
N ALA A 284 13.87 9.53 15.75
CA ALA A 284 14.89 8.67 16.32
C ALA A 284 14.27 7.39 16.91
N SER A 285 13.06 7.47 17.48
CA SER A 285 12.29 6.32 17.96
C SER A 285 11.92 5.33 16.85
N ALA A 286 11.43 5.81 15.70
CA ALA A 286 11.09 4.97 14.55
C ALA A 286 12.31 4.19 14.03
N ARG A 287 13.47 4.86 13.94
CA ARG A 287 14.74 4.22 13.54
C ARG A 287 15.24 3.22 14.56
N ALA A 288 15.12 3.53 15.86
CA ALA A 288 15.47 2.60 16.91
C ALA A 288 14.59 1.34 16.85
N LEU A 289 13.29 1.50 16.56
CA LEU A 289 12.35 0.40 16.44
C LEU A 289 12.63 -0.48 15.21
N ASP A 290 12.88 0.12 14.04
CA ASP A 290 13.32 -0.61 12.83
C ASP A 290 14.58 -1.44 13.11
N ASN A 291 15.60 -0.82 13.70
CA ASN A 291 16.86 -1.50 14.05
C ASN A 291 16.65 -2.63 15.05
N PHE A 292 15.79 -2.45 16.05
CA PHE A 292 15.51 -3.44 17.07
C PHE A 292 14.85 -4.69 16.45
N TYR A 293 13.83 -4.51 15.60
CA TYR A 293 13.14 -5.60 14.91
C TYR A 293 13.82 -6.05 13.59
N GLY A 294 15.01 -5.52 13.29
CA GLY A 294 15.74 -5.74 12.03
C GLY A 294 16.67 -6.96 12.02
N GLY A 295 16.59 -7.84 13.02
CA GLY A 295 17.49 -8.98 13.21
C GLY A 295 17.46 -10.05 12.11
N ARG A 296 18.42 -10.97 12.13
CA ARG A 296 18.58 -11.99 11.08
C ARG A 296 17.45 -13.01 11.08
N ILE A 297 16.95 -13.33 9.89
CA ILE A 297 15.79 -14.21 9.67
C ILE A 297 16.03 -15.62 10.25
N ASP A 298 17.23 -16.19 10.06
CA ASP A 298 17.57 -17.53 10.55
C ASP A 298 17.56 -17.63 12.08
N HIS A 299 18.04 -16.58 12.77
CA HIS A 299 17.97 -16.50 14.22
C HIS A 299 16.53 -16.44 14.72
N TRP A 300 15.69 -15.61 14.08
CA TRP A 300 14.27 -15.49 14.43
C TRP A 300 13.49 -16.77 14.09
N GLN A 301 13.79 -17.45 12.99
CA GLN A 301 13.22 -18.76 12.66
C GLN A 301 13.54 -19.82 13.72
N ALA A 302 14.76 -19.83 14.27
CA ALA A 302 15.12 -20.73 15.35
C ALA A 302 14.33 -20.46 16.65
N VAL A 303 14.01 -19.20 16.95
CA VAL A 303 13.25 -18.81 18.15
C VAL A 303 11.73 -18.97 17.97
N LEU A 304 11.19 -18.51 16.85
CA LEU A 304 9.74 -18.44 16.60
C LEU A 304 9.21 -19.73 15.97
N GLY A 305 10.05 -20.45 15.24
CA GLY A 305 9.66 -21.62 14.44
C GLY A 305 9.26 -21.24 13.01
N PRO A 306 8.89 -22.25 12.19
CA PRO A 306 8.75 -22.08 10.75
C PRO A 306 7.60 -21.17 10.32
N GLU A 307 6.54 -21.05 11.13
CA GLU A 307 5.40 -20.17 10.84
C GLU A 307 5.63 -18.71 11.28
N MET A 308 6.78 -18.41 11.89
CA MET A 308 7.23 -17.06 12.26
C MET A 308 6.22 -16.24 13.09
N HIS A 309 5.48 -16.90 13.98
CA HIS A 309 4.56 -16.23 14.91
C HIS A 309 5.34 -15.52 16.02
N TYR A 310 5.33 -14.19 16.01
CA TYR A 310 5.90 -13.36 17.07
C TYR A 310 4.82 -12.67 17.91
N HIS A 311 4.01 -13.49 18.58
CA HIS A 311 2.98 -13.09 19.53
C HIS A 311 2.79 -14.25 20.51
N HIS A 312 2.02 -14.07 21.58
CA HIS A 312 1.77 -15.14 22.52
C HIS A 312 0.80 -16.20 21.97
N GLY A 313 1.06 -17.46 22.29
CA GLY A 313 0.16 -18.58 22.00
C GLY A 313 -0.90 -18.76 23.09
N LEU A 314 -2.05 -19.32 22.75
CA LEU A 314 -3.12 -19.66 23.70
C LEU A 314 -3.10 -21.16 24.03
N PHE A 315 -2.90 -21.49 25.30
CA PHE A 315 -2.87 -22.87 25.81
C PHE A 315 -4.18 -23.24 26.52
N ASP A 316 -4.65 -24.48 26.37
CA ASP A 316 -5.95 -24.95 26.90
C ASP A 316 -5.96 -25.13 28.43
N SER A 317 -4.79 -25.26 29.06
CA SER A 317 -4.66 -25.34 30.52
C SER A 317 -3.37 -24.68 31.00
N THR A 318 -3.45 -24.05 32.17
CA THR A 318 -2.34 -23.35 32.86
C THR A 318 -1.36 -24.32 33.56
N GLY A 319 -1.51 -25.63 33.33
CA GLY A 319 -0.70 -26.66 33.96
C GLY A 319 0.70 -26.78 33.35
N SER A 320 1.65 -27.19 34.19
CA SER A 320 3.04 -27.53 33.84
C SER A 320 3.08 -28.80 32.98
N ILE A 321 2.61 -28.72 31.74
CA ILE A 321 2.99 -29.69 30.71
C ILE A 321 4.28 -29.15 30.12
N SER A 322 5.34 -29.97 30.13
CA SER A 322 6.50 -29.77 29.25
C SER A 322 5.95 -29.74 27.83
N ALA A 323 5.62 -28.54 27.36
CA ALA A 323 4.89 -28.39 26.13
C ALA A 323 5.89 -28.66 24.99
N SER A 324 5.52 -29.54 24.07
CA SER A 324 6.36 -29.89 22.92
C SER A 324 6.36 -28.75 21.88
N PRO A 325 7.31 -28.73 20.92
CA PRO A 325 7.25 -27.81 19.78
C PRO A 325 5.89 -27.81 19.06
N ASP A 326 5.21 -28.95 18.98
CA ASP A 326 3.87 -29.05 18.41
C ASP A 326 2.80 -28.39 19.27
N ALA A 327 2.91 -28.49 20.60
CA ALA A 327 2.01 -27.80 21.52
C ALA A 327 2.14 -26.28 21.38
N MET A 328 3.37 -25.77 21.25
CA MET A 328 3.62 -24.35 20.95
C MET A 328 3.01 -23.96 19.60
N ALA A 329 3.27 -24.72 18.53
CA ALA A 329 2.74 -24.41 17.21
C ALA A 329 1.20 -24.41 17.18
N ARG A 330 0.54 -25.33 17.91
CA ARG A 330 -0.92 -25.31 18.09
C ARG A 330 -1.39 -24.09 18.87
N ALA A 331 -0.69 -23.72 19.94
CA ALA A 331 -1.04 -22.56 20.76
C ALA A 331 -0.89 -21.24 19.97
N MET A 332 0.18 -21.09 19.18
CA MET A 332 0.36 -19.92 18.30
C MET A 332 -0.77 -19.82 17.28
N ARG A 333 -1.09 -20.93 16.60
CA ARG A 333 -2.22 -20.96 15.66
C ARG A 333 -3.55 -20.69 16.35
N ARG A 334 -3.79 -21.27 17.53
CA ARG A 334 -5.00 -21.02 18.33
C ARG A 334 -5.17 -19.54 18.67
N ALA A 335 -4.07 -18.85 18.98
CA ALA A 335 -4.07 -17.41 19.19
C ALA A 335 -4.69 -16.67 17.99
N VAL A 336 -4.33 -17.04 16.77
CA VAL A 336 -4.87 -16.40 15.57
C VAL A 336 -6.29 -16.89 15.26
N THR A 337 -6.55 -18.20 15.30
CA THR A 337 -7.86 -18.76 14.93
C THR A 337 -9.00 -18.34 15.86
N GLU A 338 -8.72 -18.04 17.14
CA GLU A 338 -9.74 -17.51 18.04
C GLU A 338 -10.19 -16.08 17.69
N LEU A 339 -9.44 -15.36 16.85
CA LEU A 339 -9.86 -14.06 16.35
C LEU A 339 -10.77 -14.17 15.11
N TYR A 340 -10.88 -15.35 14.48
CA TYR A 340 -11.62 -15.52 13.23
C TYR A 340 -13.09 -15.16 13.36
N SER A 341 -13.72 -15.41 14.51
CA SER A 341 -15.12 -15.04 14.73
C SER A 341 -15.38 -13.53 14.72
N PHE A 342 -14.34 -12.70 14.83
CA PHE A 342 -14.43 -11.25 14.81
C PHE A 342 -14.06 -10.65 13.45
N ILE A 343 -13.53 -11.47 12.54
CA ILE A 343 -13.04 -11.08 11.23
C ILE A 343 -14.03 -11.56 10.15
N PRO A 344 -14.56 -10.69 9.29
CA PRO A 344 -15.42 -11.11 8.19
C PRO A 344 -14.67 -12.05 7.23
N PRO A 345 -15.21 -13.24 6.91
CA PRO A 345 -14.67 -14.09 5.85
C PRO A 345 -14.61 -13.35 4.51
N GLY A 346 -13.49 -13.46 3.80
CA GLY A 346 -13.24 -12.68 2.57
C GLY A 346 -13.03 -11.17 2.80
N GLY A 347 -13.07 -10.70 4.05
CA GLY A 347 -12.92 -9.29 4.40
C GLY A 347 -11.52 -8.75 4.11
N SER A 348 -11.42 -7.44 4.05
CA SER A 348 -10.18 -6.71 3.87
C SER A 348 -9.59 -6.29 5.21
N ILE A 349 -8.32 -6.66 5.44
CA ILE A 349 -7.66 -6.52 6.74
C ILE A 349 -6.41 -5.65 6.60
N TYR A 350 -6.27 -4.67 7.49
CA TYR A 350 -5.04 -3.91 7.68
C TYR A 350 -4.30 -4.45 8.91
N ASP A 351 -3.23 -5.21 8.69
CA ASP A 351 -2.44 -5.84 9.77
C ASP A 351 -1.32 -4.88 10.21
N VAL A 352 -1.60 -4.09 11.25
CA VAL A 352 -0.73 -3.00 11.73
C VAL A 352 0.31 -3.57 12.67
N GLY A 353 1.57 -3.61 12.22
CA GLY A 353 2.63 -4.32 12.92
C GLY A 353 2.59 -5.82 12.64
N CYS A 354 2.47 -6.20 11.36
CA CYS A 354 2.32 -7.59 10.89
C CYS A 354 3.48 -8.55 11.23
N GLY A 355 4.56 -8.05 11.86
CA GLY A 355 5.70 -8.83 12.29
C GLY A 355 6.36 -9.55 11.12
N TRP A 356 6.43 -10.87 11.19
CA TRP A 356 6.98 -11.73 10.13
C TRP A 356 5.91 -12.36 9.23
N GLY A 357 4.65 -11.93 9.33
CA GLY A 357 3.58 -12.34 8.44
C GLY A 357 2.86 -13.66 8.80
N GLY A 358 3.15 -14.25 9.97
CA GLY A 358 2.49 -15.48 10.44
C GLY A 358 0.96 -15.37 10.49
N PRO A 359 0.39 -14.42 11.26
CA PRO A 359 -1.06 -14.21 11.34
C PRO A 359 -1.71 -13.87 10.00
N MET A 360 -1.17 -12.92 9.23
CA MET A 360 -1.75 -12.55 7.93
C MET A 360 -1.79 -13.73 6.95
N SER A 361 -0.77 -14.60 6.94
CA SER A 361 -0.73 -15.79 6.09
C SER A 361 -1.89 -16.74 6.41
N MET A 362 -2.24 -16.87 7.69
CA MET A 362 -3.38 -17.67 8.12
C MET A 362 -4.71 -17.03 7.70
N LEU A 363 -4.87 -15.71 7.84
CA LEU A 363 -6.08 -15.01 7.41
C LEU A 363 -6.33 -15.11 5.90
N ILE A 364 -5.27 -14.97 5.09
CA ILE A 364 -5.35 -15.15 3.64
C ILE A 364 -5.77 -16.59 3.30
N ARG A 365 -5.07 -17.57 3.87
CA ARG A 365 -5.28 -19.01 3.55
C ARG A 365 -6.61 -19.55 4.06
N ASP A 366 -6.97 -19.25 5.31
CA ASP A 366 -8.07 -19.91 6.01
C ASP A 366 -9.40 -19.16 5.85
N LEU A 367 -9.36 -17.83 5.74
CA LEU A 367 -10.55 -16.98 5.62
C LEU A 367 -10.72 -16.33 4.23
N GLY A 368 -9.74 -16.50 3.34
CA GLY A 368 -9.76 -15.85 2.01
C GLY A 368 -9.67 -14.32 2.09
N CYS A 369 -9.17 -13.77 3.21
CA CYS A 369 -9.10 -12.32 3.42
C CYS A 369 -8.10 -11.64 2.48
N SER A 370 -8.40 -10.39 2.10
CA SER A 370 -7.43 -9.51 1.43
C SER A 370 -6.66 -8.72 2.49
N VAL A 371 -5.45 -9.15 2.81
CA VAL A 371 -4.65 -8.56 3.89
C VAL A 371 -3.55 -7.66 3.34
N LEU A 372 -3.39 -6.46 3.91
CA LEU A 372 -2.22 -5.62 3.74
C LEU A 372 -1.48 -5.50 5.07
N GLY A 373 -0.25 -6.02 5.13
CA GLY A 373 0.62 -5.86 6.29
C GLY A 373 1.31 -4.49 6.31
N LEU A 374 1.44 -3.91 7.49
CA LEU A 374 2.33 -2.77 7.75
C LEU A 374 3.41 -3.21 8.74
N THR A 375 4.68 -2.95 8.42
CA THR A 375 5.77 -3.11 9.38
C THR A 375 6.77 -1.96 9.28
N ILE A 376 7.33 -1.57 10.43
CA ILE A 376 8.41 -0.60 10.50
C ILE A 376 9.77 -1.23 10.24
N SER A 377 9.90 -2.55 10.43
CA SER A 377 11.15 -3.28 10.20
C SER A 377 11.36 -3.53 8.71
N ARG A 378 12.42 -2.95 8.16
CA ARG A 378 12.79 -3.15 6.75
C ARG A 378 13.13 -4.62 6.46
N THR A 379 13.71 -5.33 7.42
CA THR A 379 14.02 -6.76 7.29
C THR A 379 12.75 -7.61 7.20
N GLN A 380 11.76 -7.34 8.05
CA GLN A 380 10.46 -8.01 8.01
C GLN A 380 9.71 -7.72 6.71
N PHE A 381 9.71 -6.45 6.27
CA PHE A 381 9.14 -6.05 5.00
C PHE A 381 9.72 -6.88 3.84
N ARG A 382 11.04 -6.97 3.73
CA ARG A 382 11.71 -7.75 2.69
C ARG A 382 11.40 -9.24 2.77
N TYR A 383 11.36 -9.80 3.98
CA TYR A 383 11.01 -11.20 4.18
C TYR A 383 9.59 -11.48 3.69
N ILE A 384 8.61 -10.69 4.12
CA ILE A 384 7.19 -10.86 3.78
C ILE A 384 6.97 -10.65 2.27
N ALA A 385 7.58 -9.61 1.69
CA ALA A 385 7.52 -9.37 0.26
C ALA A 385 8.17 -10.52 -0.54
N GLY A 386 9.25 -11.12 -0.04
CA GLY A 386 9.87 -12.31 -0.62
C GLY A 386 9.01 -13.57 -0.57
N LEU A 387 8.01 -13.62 0.32
CA LEU A 387 6.93 -14.64 0.32
C LEU A 387 5.81 -14.30 -0.68
N GLY A 388 5.91 -13.17 -1.37
CA GLY A 388 4.90 -12.58 -2.25
C GLY A 388 3.78 -11.83 -1.53
N LEU A 389 3.76 -11.82 -0.19
CA LEU A 389 2.62 -11.30 0.57
C LEU A 389 2.54 -9.77 0.50
N PRO A 390 1.34 -9.15 0.50
CA PRO A 390 1.20 -7.70 0.38
C PRO A 390 1.63 -7.03 1.67
N VAL A 391 2.69 -6.25 1.58
CA VAL A 391 3.26 -5.56 2.73
C VAL A 391 3.77 -4.18 2.37
N ARG A 392 3.62 -3.26 3.31
CA ARG A 392 4.15 -1.90 3.25
C ARG A 392 5.20 -1.71 4.34
N TRP A 393 6.34 -1.17 3.95
CA TRP A 393 7.30 -0.62 4.90
C TRP A 393 6.84 0.77 5.32
N GLY A 394 6.59 0.96 6.61
CA GLY A 394 6.12 2.24 7.13
C GLY A 394 5.91 2.25 8.63
N ASP A 395 5.81 3.45 9.17
CA ASP A 395 5.48 3.71 10.57
C ASP A 395 3.97 3.95 10.68
N ALA A 396 3.30 3.16 11.52
CA ALA A 396 1.86 3.23 11.75
C ALA A 396 1.39 4.61 12.21
N GLU A 397 2.24 5.36 12.92
CA GLU A 397 1.91 6.70 13.42
C GLU A 397 2.03 7.78 12.34
N ARG A 398 2.55 7.42 11.16
CA ARG A 398 2.92 8.37 10.09
C ARG A 398 2.32 8.03 8.75
N THR A 399 2.00 6.77 8.50
CA THR A 399 1.38 6.32 7.25
C THR A 399 -0.13 6.22 7.41
N LEU A 400 -0.86 6.60 6.37
CA LEU A 400 -2.30 6.36 6.28
C LEU A 400 -2.57 4.98 5.70
N PRO A 401 -3.63 4.30 6.17
CA PRO A 401 -4.23 3.21 5.41
C PRO A 401 -4.49 3.68 3.97
N PRO A 402 -4.05 2.91 2.95
CA PRO A 402 -4.16 3.35 1.55
C PRO A 402 -5.58 3.33 1.00
N ARG A 403 -6.52 2.73 1.74
CA ARG A 403 -7.94 2.59 1.45
C ARG A 403 -8.69 2.26 2.73
N GLU A 404 -10.01 2.12 2.62
CA GLU A 404 -10.85 1.57 3.68
C GLU A 404 -10.65 0.04 3.82
N PHE A 405 -10.79 -0.45 5.05
CA PHE A 405 -10.66 -1.85 5.44
C PHE A 405 -11.79 -2.24 6.38
N ASP A 406 -12.25 -3.48 6.29
CA ASP A 406 -13.28 -4.01 7.19
C ASP A 406 -12.73 -4.16 8.63
N CYS A 407 -11.44 -4.50 8.77
CA CYS A 407 -10.79 -4.62 10.07
C CYS A 407 -9.35 -4.10 10.07
N ALA A 408 -8.91 -3.54 11.19
CA ALA A 408 -7.50 -3.43 11.54
C ALA A 408 -7.14 -4.47 12.61
N LEU A 409 -6.11 -5.25 12.34
CA LEU A 409 -5.52 -6.20 13.28
C LEU A 409 -4.31 -5.56 13.95
N LEU A 410 -4.28 -5.54 15.28
CA LEU A 410 -3.13 -5.14 16.10
C LEU A 410 -2.83 -6.26 17.09
N LEU A 411 -2.17 -7.31 16.62
CA LEU A 411 -1.82 -8.46 17.44
C LEU A 411 -0.45 -8.21 18.10
N GLU A 412 -0.49 -7.66 19.32
CA GLU A 412 0.70 -7.39 20.14
C GLU A 412 1.70 -6.42 19.49
N SER A 413 1.15 -5.44 18.77
CA SER A 413 1.90 -4.35 18.14
C SER A 413 1.59 -2.99 18.76
N PHE A 414 0.43 -2.83 19.40
CA PHE A 414 -0.05 -1.52 19.88
C PHE A 414 0.76 -0.97 21.07
N GLU A 415 1.39 -1.84 21.86
CA GLU A 415 2.34 -1.45 22.90
C GLU A 415 3.52 -0.62 22.34
N HIS A 416 3.90 -0.80 21.08
CA HIS A 416 4.98 -0.04 20.44
C HIS A 416 4.61 1.37 20.01
N VAL A 417 3.31 1.66 19.94
CA VAL A 417 2.79 2.95 19.49
C VAL A 417 3.06 4.00 20.56
N GLN A 418 3.72 5.10 20.19
CA GLN A 418 4.03 6.16 21.13
C GLN A 418 2.79 7.01 21.42
N ASP A 419 2.14 7.52 20.38
CA ASP A 419 0.88 8.28 20.49
C ASP A 419 -0.33 7.38 20.21
N LYS A 420 -0.70 6.60 21.24
CA LYS A 420 -1.82 5.65 21.20
C LYS A 420 -3.14 6.31 20.84
N ALA A 421 -3.41 7.50 21.39
CA ALA A 421 -4.65 8.22 21.15
C ALA A 421 -4.74 8.64 19.68
N ARG A 422 -3.67 9.22 19.13
CA ARG A 422 -3.60 9.63 17.73
C ARG A 422 -3.77 8.46 16.78
N LEU A 423 -3.12 7.32 17.01
CA LEU A 423 -3.28 6.17 16.12
C LEU A 423 -4.73 5.65 16.10
N LEU A 424 -5.38 5.54 17.26
CA LEU A 424 -6.78 5.12 17.34
C LEU A 424 -7.72 6.08 16.61
N GLN A 425 -7.47 7.39 16.68
CA GLN A 425 -8.21 8.40 15.93
C GLN A 425 -7.93 8.32 14.42
N LEU A 426 -6.66 8.13 14.04
CA LEU A 426 -6.22 8.04 12.64
C LEU A 426 -6.84 6.84 11.93
N LEU A 427 -7.00 5.70 12.59
CA LEU A 427 -7.61 4.49 12.00
C LEU A 427 -9.12 4.63 11.78
N ARG A 428 -9.80 5.48 12.56
CA ARG A 428 -11.27 5.57 12.58
C ARG A 428 -11.92 5.82 11.21
N PRO A 429 -11.45 6.76 10.37
CA PRO A 429 -12.06 6.99 9.05
C PRO A 429 -11.76 5.89 8.01
N PHE A 430 -10.88 4.94 8.30
CA PHE A 430 -10.45 3.91 7.34
C PHE A 430 -10.88 2.50 7.72
N VAL A 431 -11.38 2.30 8.94
CA VAL A 431 -11.53 0.96 9.51
C VAL A 431 -12.86 0.86 10.24
N ASP A 432 -13.65 -0.14 9.90
CA ASP A 432 -14.94 -0.40 10.56
C ASP A 432 -14.78 -1.06 11.93
N ARG A 433 -13.76 -1.92 12.09
CA ARG A 433 -13.53 -2.68 13.33
C ARG A 433 -12.05 -2.78 13.73
N LEU A 434 -11.78 -2.58 15.01
CA LEU A 434 -10.51 -2.94 15.64
C LEU A 434 -10.56 -4.37 16.17
N VAL A 435 -9.53 -5.16 15.86
CA VAL A 435 -9.27 -6.48 16.43
C VAL A 435 -7.87 -6.45 17.04
N MET A 436 -7.74 -6.51 18.37
CA MET A 436 -6.44 -6.31 19.01
C MET A 436 -6.18 -7.32 20.13
N ARG A 437 -4.90 -7.65 20.35
CA ARG A 437 -4.39 -8.08 21.65
C ARG A 437 -3.25 -7.17 22.05
N VAL A 438 -3.31 -6.62 23.26
CA VAL A 438 -2.37 -5.58 23.71
C VAL A 438 -1.77 -5.98 25.05
N ASN A 439 -0.43 -5.91 25.14
CA ASN A 439 0.27 -6.06 26.40
C ASN A 439 0.04 -4.81 27.28
N CYS A 440 -0.50 -4.99 28.48
CA CYS A 440 -0.81 -3.93 29.45
C CYS A 440 -0.07 -4.12 30.78
N GLN A 441 -0.06 -3.07 31.62
CA GLN A 441 0.49 -3.09 32.99
C GLN A 441 -0.43 -2.39 33.99
N ASP A 442 -1.06 -3.14 34.90
CA ASP A 442 -2.10 -2.58 35.78
C ASP A 442 -1.56 -2.13 37.14
N ARG A 443 -0.46 -2.73 37.62
CA ARG A 443 0.13 -2.42 38.93
C ARG A 443 1.43 -1.63 38.85
N SER A 444 1.68 -0.95 37.73
CA SER A 444 2.86 -0.12 37.53
C SER A 444 2.50 1.15 36.77
N PRO A 445 3.21 2.27 37.02
CA PRO A 445 3.00 3.49 36.25
C PRO A 445 3.33 3.25 34.78
N GLU A 446 2.72 4.04 33.90
CA GLU A 446 3.04 4.04 32.48
C GLU A 446 4.55 4.24 32.30
N CYS A 447 5.17 3.32 31.57
CA CYS A 447 6.61 3.32 31.39
C CYS A 447 7.00 2.61 30.10
N ALA A 448 8.19 2.97 29.61
CA ALA A 448 8.83 2.31 28.50
C ALA A 448 9.54 1.05 29.01
N VAL A 449 9.20 -0.12 28.44
CA VAL A 449 9.83 -1.40 28.74
C VAL A 449 10.38 -2.05 27.47
N PHE A 450 10.99 -3.23 27.60
CA PHE A 450 11.51 -4.01 26.48
C PHE A 450 12.49 -3.18 25.63
N ALA A 451 13.60 -2.79 26.27
CA ALA A 451 14.58 -1.83 25.73
C ALA A 451 14.00 -0.47 25.32
N GLY A 452 12.89 -0.05 25.95
CA GLY A 452 12.22 1.23 25.69
C GLY A 452 11.36 1.24 24.42
N THR A 453 11.15 0.09 23.79
CA THR A 453 10.36 -0.03 22.56
C THR A 453 8.87 -0.15 22.83
N MET A 454 8.46 -0.62 24.01
CA MET A 454 7.05 -0.79 24.40
C MET A 454 6.65 0.29 25.39
N GLN A 455 5.74 1.17 25.00
CA GLN A 455 5.07 2.14 25.88
C GLN A 455 3.86 1.47 26.52
N MET A 456 4.04 0.96 27.72
CA MET A 456 3.03 0.14 28.39
C MET A 456 2.03 1.02 29.12
N VAL A 457 0.74 0.75 28.93
CA VAL A 457 -0.38 1.41 29.62
C VAL A 457 -1.17 0.40 30.44
N SER A 458 -1.92 0.88 31.44
CA SER A 458 -2.87 0.02 32.14
C SER A 458 -4.04 -0.39 31.24
N SER A 459 -4.66 -1.52 31.54
CA SER A 459 -5.87 -2.01 30.88
C SER A 459 -7.02 -1.00 30.98
N THR A 460 -7.10 -0.28 32.10
CA THR A 460 -8.08 0.80 32.30
C THR A 460 -7.77 2.01 31.42
N ALA A 461 -6.50 2.41 31.31
CA ALA A 461 -6.08 3.49 30.42
C ALA A 461 -6.32 3.12 28.94
N LEU A 462 -5.99 1.89 28.54
CA LEU A 462 -6.28 1.37 27.20
C LEU A 462 -7.77 1.49 26.86
N ARG A 463 -8.66 1.06 27.76
CA ARG A 463 -10.10 1.16 27.53
C ARG A 463 -10.55 2.61 27.32
N ARG A 464 -10.07 3.52 28.18
CA ARG A 464 -10.38 4.96 28.06
C ARG A 464 -9.88 5.54 26.74
N LEU A 465 -8.67 5.18 26.29
CA LEU A 465 -8.12 5.63 25.02
C LEU A 465 -8.98 5.18 23.83
N VAL A 466 -9.40 3.91 23.83
CA VAL A 466 -10.27 3.34 22.78
C VAL A 466 -11.62 4.05 22.75
N GLU A 467 -12.29 4.18 23.90
CA GLU A 467 -13.60 4.83 24.00
C GLU A 467 -13.52 6.34 23.66
N ALA A 468 -12.46 7.03 24.11
CA ALA A 468 -12.25 8.46 23.81
C ALA A 468 -11.95 8.73 22.33
N ALA A 469 -11.37 7.76 21.61
CA ALA A 469 -11.18 7.83 20.17
C ALA A 469 -12.47 7.51 19.37
N GLY A 470 -13.60 7.29 20.05
CA GLY A 470 -14.91 7.08 19.41
C GLY A 470 -15.20 5.63 19.01
N TRP A 471 -14.40 4.67 19.49
CA TRP A 471 -14.63 3.25 19.29
C TRP A 471 -15.53 2.67 20.37
N ARG A 472 -16.48 1.83 19.98
CA ARG A 472 -17.38 1.17 20.91
C ARG A 472 -16.91 -0.25 21.18
N VAL A 473 -16.35 -0.48 22.36
CA VAL A 473 -15.87 -1.80 22.80
C VAL A 473 -17.01 -2.82 22.80
N LYS A 474 -16.82 -3.93 22.08
CA LYS A 474 -17.75 -5.06 21.93
C LYS A 474 -17.31 -6.30 22.70
N HIS A 475 -15.99 -6.50 22.79
CA HIS A 475 -15.38 -7.62 23.47
C HIS A 475 -14.18 -7.13 24.26
N TRP A 476 -14.00 -7.68 25.46
CA TRP A 476 -12.89 -7.33 26.34
C TRP A 476 -12.56 -8.54 27.23
N ARG A 477 -11.38 -9.13 27.03
CA ARG A 477 -10.96 -10.32 27.77
C ARG A 477 -9.47 -10.29 28.06
N ASN A 478 -9.10 -10.50 29.32
CA ASN A 478 -7.70 -10.75 29.66
C ASN A 478 -7.34 -12.21 29.32
N ARG A 479 -6.36 -12.40 28.43
CA ARG A 479 -5.87 -13.72 27.97
C ARG A 479 -4.57 -14.14 28.66
N ARG A 480 -3.99 -13.32 29.54
CA ARG A 480 -2.62 -13.50 30.06
C ARG A 480 -2.34 -14.90 30.59
N ASN A 481 -3.25 -15.47 31.39
CA ASN A 481 -3.05 -16.80 31.98
C ASN A 481 -2.86 -17.90 30.93
N GLU A 482 -3.58 -17.80 29.80
CA GLU A 482 -3.50 -18.75 28.69
C GLU A 482 -2.17 -18.64 27.94
N THR A 483 -1.40 -17.57 28.15
CA THR A 483 -0.19 -17.26 27.39
C THR A 483 1.12 -17.56 28.10
N MET A 484 1.08 -17.84 29.40
CA MET A 484 2.28 -17.86 30.25
C MET A 484 3.34 -18.89 29.80
N LEU A 485 2.91 -20.02 29.24
CA LEU A 485 3.81 -21.05 28.72
C LEU A 485 4.64 -20.57 27.51
N THR A 486 4.15 -19.58 26.76
CA THR A 486 4.89 -18.99 25.62
C THR A 486 6.27 -18.46 26.05
N HIS A 487 6.35 -17.80 27.21
CA HIS A 487 7.61 -17.26 27.75
C HIS A 487 8.63 -18.35 28.05
N GLU A 488 8.17 -19.50 28.53
CA GLU A 488 9.03 -20.65 28.81
C GLU A 488 9.62 -21.22 27.52
N PHE A 489 8.80 -21.38 26.48
CA PHE A 489 9.28 -21.81 25.16
C PHE A 489 10.31 -20.87 24.56
N TRP A 490 10.01 -19.57 24.52
CA TRP A 490 10.93 -18.59 23.99
C TRP A 490 12.23 -18.58 24.79
N TYR A 491 12.16 -18.64 26.13
CA TYR A 491 13.35 -18.76 26.96
C TYR A 491 14.20 -19.98 26.63
N HIS A 492 13.57 -21.16 26.46
CA HIS A 492 14.29 -22.38 26.09
C HIS A 492 14.96 -22.27 24.73
N ARG A 493 14.24 -21.81 23.68
CA ARG A 493 14.81 -21.64 22.34
C ARG A 493 15.92 -20.58 22.30
N LEU A 494 15.76 -19.48 23.03
CA LEU A 494 16.80 -18.46 23.18
C LEU A 494 18.06 -18.98 23.88
N ARG A 495 17.94 -20.00 24.75
CA ARG A 495 19.09 -20.66 25.38
C ARG A 495 19.79 -21.67 24.48
N GLU A 496 19.08 -22.24 23.51
CA GLU A 496 19.63 -23.19 22.53
C GLU A 496 20.43 -22.48 21.43
N LEU A 497 20.20 -21.18 21.22
CA LEU A 497 21.02 -20.38 20.33
C LEU A 497 22.48 -20.30 20.80
N PRO A 498 23.46 -20.26 19.87
CA PRO A 498 24.86 -20.04 20.23
C PRO A 498 25.04 -18.75 21.06
N PRO A 499 25.87 -18.76 22.13
CA PRO A 499 26.02 -17.59 23.00
C PRO A 499 26.40 -16.30 22.26
N GLY A 500 27.26 -16.40 21.24
CA GLY A 500 27.66 -15.26 20.40
C GLY A 500 26.54 -14.69 19.53
N VAL A 501 25.53 -15.49 19.18
CA VAL A 501 24.35 -15.04 18.43
C VAL A 501 23.49 -14.14 19.31
N VAL A 502 23.15 -14.60 20.52
CA VAL A 502 22.37 -13.79 21.46
C VAL A 502 23.16 -12.55 21.85
N ALA A 503 24.44 -12.69 22.27
CA ALA A 503 25.27 -11.55 22.67
C ALA A 503 25.55 -10.53 21.54
N GLY A 504 25.39 -10.93 20.28
CA GLY A 504 25.53 -10.04 19.12
C GLY A 504 24.24 -9.33 18.69
N ASP A 505 23.08 -9.71 19.25
CA ASP A 505 21.77 -9.18 18.87
C ASP A 505 21.08 -8.56 20.10
N PRO A 506 20.96 -7.21 20.17
CA PRO A 506 20.35 -6.52 21.30
C PRO A 506 18.89 -6.92 21.56
N HIS A 507 18.13 -7.28 20.52
CA HIS A 507 16.75 -7.69 20.66
C HIS A 507 16.66 -9.09 21.27
N LEU A 508 17.47 -10.04 20.79
CA LEU A 508 17.52 -11.38 21.41
C LEU A 508 17.98 -11.33 22.87
N GLN A 509 18.90 -10.43 23.22
CA GLN A 509 19.32 -10.20 24.62
C GLN A 509 18.18 -9.69 25.48
N GLU A 510 17.53 -8.61 25.07
CA GLU A 510 16.42 -8.04 25.82
C GLU A 510 15.27 -9.06 25.91
N PHE A 511 15.01 -9.80 24.83
CA PHE A 511 13.96 -10.80 24.82
C PHE A 511 14.24 -11.94 25.80
N ARG A 512 15.49 -12.43 25.86
CA ARG A 512 15.89 -13.43 26.85
C ARG A 512 15.78 -12.87 28.27
N ALA A 513 16.24 -11.65 28.51
CA ALA A 513 16.15 -11.00 29.81
C ALA A 513 14.70 -10.79 30.24
N TRP A 514 13.82 -10.41 29.30
CA TRP A 514 12.38 -10.29 29.50
C TRP A 514 11.78 -11.62 29.95
N CYS A 515 12.02 -12.71 29.21
CA CYS A 515 11.54 -14.02 29.60
C CYS A 515 12.03 -14.42 31.00
N VAL A 516 13.30 -14.19 31.33
CA VAL A 516 13.83 -14.46 32.69
C VAL A 516 13.04 -13.68 33.76
N ARG A 517 12.78 -12.39 33.55
CA ARG A 517 12.00 -11.57 34.50
C ARG A 517 10.58 -12.11 34.69
N VAL A 518 9.90 -12.47 33.60
CA VAL A 518 8.55 -13.04 33.65
C VAL A 518 8.53 -14.38 34.37
N LEU A 519 9.49 -15.25 34.08
CA LEU A 519 9.56 -16.60 34.63
C LEU A 519 9.97 -16.62 36.10
N ALA A 520 10.67 -15.59 36.59
CA ALA A 520 11.08 -15.48 37.99
C ALA A 520 9.89 -15.40 38.96
N ASN A 521 8.76 -14.80 38.54
CA ASN A 521 7.56 -14.69 39.36
C ASN A 521 6.29 -14.71 38.49
N ARG A 522 6.03 -15.86 37.85
CA ARG A 522 4.99 -16.02 36.80
C ARG A 522 3.60 -15.57 37.25
N VAL A 523 3.19 -15.94 38.47
CA VAL A 523 1.84 -15.67 38.99
C VAL A 523 1.66 -14.18 39.21
N GLU A 524 2.55 -13.57 39.99
CA GLU A 524 2.49 -12.13 40.26
C GLU A 524 2.64 -11.31 38.97
N TRP A 525 3.54 -11.71 38.07
CA TRP A 525 3.71 -11.03 36.79
C TRP A 525 2.42 -11.10 35.95
N ALA A 526 1.77 -12.25 35.88
CA ALA A 526 0.51 -12.43 35.14
C ALA A 526 -0.64 -11.59 35.71
N GLU A 527 -0.73 -11.47 37.03
CA GLU A 527 -1.72 -10.62 37.70
C GLU A 527 -1.50 -9.13 37.40
N ASN A 528 -0.25 -8.72 37.23
CA ASN A 528 0.13 -7.31 37.07
C ASN A 528 0.19 -6.86 35.61
N ASN A 529 0.32 -7.79 34.65
CA ASN A 529 0.57 -7.48 33.25
C ASN A 529 -0.47 -8.16 32.35
N PRO A 530 -1.73 -7.71 32.32
CA PRO A 530 -2.75 -8.34 31.51
C PRO A 530 -2.40 -8.30 30.02
N LEU A 531 -2.87 -9.31 29.28
CA LEU A 531 -2.88 -9.32 27.83
C LEU A 531 -4.33 -9.13 27.40
N ILE A 532 -4.69 -7.92 27.01
CA ILE A 532 -6.08 -7.57 26.73
C ILE A 532 -6.40 -7.87 25.28
N GLU A 533 -7.29 -8.85 25.07
CA GLU A 533 -7.99 -9.05 23.81
C GLU A 533 -9.21 -8.13 23.77
N LEU A 534 -9.28 -7.28 22.74
CA LEU A 534 -10.37 -6.31 22.59
C LEU A 534 -10.84 -6.24 21.13
N ILE A 535 -12.17 -6.11 20.98
CA ILE A 535 -12.83 -5.86 19.70
C ILE A 535 -13.67 -4.60 19.85
N ALA A 536 -13.59 -3.68 18.91
CA ALA A 536 -14.36 -2.43 18.94
C ALA A 536 -14.79 -2.01 17.53
N ASP A 537 -15.98 -1.40 17.42
CA ASP A 537 -16.57 -0.89 16.16
C ASP A 537 -16.71 0.64 16.18
#